data_AF-A0A1G4YTC8-F1
#
_entry.id   AF-A0A1G4YTC8-F1
#
_cell.length_a   1.000
_cell.length_b   1.000
_cell.length_c   1.000
_cell.angle_alpha   90.00
_cell.angle_beta   90.00
_cell.angle_gamma   90.00
#
_symmetry.space_group_name_H-M   'P 1'
#
loop_
_entity.id
_entity.type
_entity.pdbx_description
1 polymer ?
#
loop_
_entity_poly.entity_id
_entity_poly.type
_entity_poly.pdbx_seq_one_letter_code
_entity_poly.pdbx_strand_id
1 'polypeptide(L)'
;MNFFRRWWDRQNERDAFKKGMIAFSKHCVAAVKHHVPQATRVRARAIWYGDQTRARVVWADGSGRTWQWPLYLAFHAYRKAPEQREAIIARSLHALLNPPDDTGDEDDEQRVPRTAEQVAQRLLALVAVVWRANTREEIAQEGIAWAKAHGITAFLSPKEHDFIFHAQRPPQQDFTNLGWRAEAMVPMIWALGGLPAMPPSNERSTSWSNPMLRRAMQSPADFIASAALRPAVAVEDEEGRLLDEHWHVRDAQLRRQPVPPGLDAGIVIERRYALSWMVGYGDNWDDVPTDT
;
A
#
# COMPACT_ATOMS: atom_id res chain seq x y z
N MET A 1 22.95 -7.80 31.97
CA MET A 1 23.99 -7.79 30.91
C MET A 1 23.31 -7.98 29.55
N ASN A 2 22.84 -6.90 28.87
CA ASN A 2 22.52 -6.94 27.41
C ASN A 2 21.88 -5.68 26.80
N PHE A 3 21.64 -4.58 27.52
CA PHE A 3 21.12 -3.36 26.88
C PHE A 3 22.17 -2.69 25.97
N PHE A 4 23.41 -2.58 26.46
CA PHE A 4 24.55 -2.08 25.68
C PHE A 4 24.87 -2.95 24.47
N ARG A 5 24.81 -4.29 24.61
CA ARG A 5 25.06 -5.22 23.50
C ARG A 5 23.98 -5.11 22.42
N ARG A 6 22.70 -5.09 22.78
CA ARG A 6 21.58 -4.87 21.84
C ARG A 6 21.56 -3.48 21.20
N TRP A 7 22.08 -2.46 21.87
CA TRP A 7 22.24 -1.13 21.30
C TRP A 7 23.41 -1.09 20.29
N TRP A 8 24.53 -1.71 20.65
CA TRP A 8 25.71 -1.85 19.80
C TRP A 8 25.43 -2.67 18.53
N ASP A 9 24.74 -3.81 18.66
CA ASP A 9 24.36 -4.67 17.53
C ASP A 9 23.44 -3.93 16.55
N ARG A 10 22.45 -3.18 17.06
CA ARG A 10 21.57 -2.32 16.23
C ARG A 10 22.31 -1.20 15.52
N GLN A 11 23.33 -0.61 16.14
CA GLN A 11 24.17 0.39 15.45
C GLN A 11 24.99 -0.24 14.33
N ASN A 12 25.61 -1.39 14.58
CA ASN A 12 26.40 -2.12 13.58
C ASN A 12 25.56 -2.56 12.39
N GLU A 13 24.33 -3.04 12.62
CA GLU A 13 23.39 -3.42 11.55
C GLU A 13 22.97 -2.22 10.71
N ARG A 14 22.71 -1.06 11.33
CA ARG A 14 22.37 0.19 10.62
C ARG A 14 23.54 0.69 9.78
N ASP A 15 24.75 0.60 10.30
CA ASP A 15 25.97 0.99 9.59
C ASP A 15 26.29 0.05 8.43
N ALA A 16 26.13 -1.26 8.62
CA ALA A 16 26.28 -2.25 7.56
C ALA A 16 25.24 -2.03 6.44
N PHE A 17 23.98 -1.77 6.81
CA PHE A 17 22.94 -1.42 5.84
C PHE A 17 23.30 -0.15 5.07
N LYS A 18 23.73 0.91 5.77
CA LYS A 18 24.13 2.18 5.16
C LYS A 18 25.27 1.99 4.16
N LYS A 19 26.33 1.27 4.54
CA LYS A 19 27.46 0.96 3.65
C LYS A 19 27.01 0.16 2.42
N GLY A 20 26.14 -0.83 2.62
CA GLY A 20 25.57 -1.60 1.53
C GLY A 20 24.72 -0.74 0.57
N MET A 21 23.87 0.14 1.10
CA MET A 21 23.04 1.04 0.30
C MET A 21 23.90 2.02 -0.51
N ILE A 22 24.98 2.56 0.08
CA ILE A 22 25.95 3.40 -0.64
C ILE A 22 26.54 2.62 -1.82
N ALA A 23 27.02 1.40 -1.60
CA ALA A 23 27.60 0.58 -2.66
C ALA A 23 26.57 0.27 -3.77
N PHE A 24 25.37 -0.17 -3.39
CA PHE A 24 24.29 -0.49 -4.32
C PHE A 24 23.85 0.72 -5.15
N SER A 25 23.76 1.90 -4.53
CA SER A 25 23.39 3.14 -5.23
C SER A 25 24.35 3.51 -6.36
N LYS A 26 25.66 3.17 -6.23
CA LYS A 26 26.65 3.40 -7.29
C LYS A 26 26.36 2.54 -8.51
N HIS A 27 25.97 1.28 -8.31
CA HIS A 27 25.55 0.40 -9.40
C HIS A 27 24.27 0.91 -10.08
N CYS A 28 23.31 1.42 -9.31
CA CYS A 28 22.09 2.01 -9.84
C CYS A 28 22.37 3.29 -10.67
N VAL A 29 23.25 4.16 -10.19
CA VAL A 29 23.70 5.34 -10.95
C VAL A 29 24.38 4.93 -12.26
N ALA A 30 25.21 3.88 -12.25
CA ALA A 30 25.85 3.36 -13.46
C ALA A 30 24.81 2.79 -14.44
N ALA A 31 23.80 2.06 -13.94
CA ALA A 31 22.72 1.52 -14.76
C ALA A 31 21.90 2.61 -15.45
N VAL A 32 21.55 3.69 -14.74
CA VAL A 32 20.85 4.85 -15.36
C VAL A 32 21.71 5.45 -16.46
N LYS A 33 23.01 5.69 -16.21
CA LYS A 33 23.92 6.24 -17.22
C LYS A 33 24.08 5.35 -18.45
N HIS A 34 23.96 4.04 -18.28
CA HIS A 34 24.10 3.08 -19.37
C HIS A 34 22.81 2.91 -20.17
N HIS A 35 21.66 2.78 -19.51
CA HIS A 35 20.39 2.45 -20.14
C HIS A 35 19.52 3.68 -20.49
N VAL A 36 19.87 4.86 -19.98
CA VAL A 36 19.14 6.11 -20.25
C VAL A 36 20.11 7.14 -20.84
N PRO A 37 20.40 7.10 -22.16
CA PRO A 37 21.44 7.93 -22.79
C PRO A 37 21.20 9.44 -22.64
N GLN A 38 19.93 9.84 -22.53
CA GLN A 38 19.50 11.24 -22.38
C GLN A 38 19.63 11.74 -20.93
N ALA A 39 20.00 10.88 -19.97
CA ALA A 39 20.02 11.22 -18.56
C ALA A 39 21.20 12.13 -18.21
N THR A 40 20.89 13.31 -17.68
CA THR A 40 21.86 14.28 -17.18
C THR A 40 21.76 14.41 -15.66
N ARG A 41 22.82 14.92 -15.02
CA ARG A 41 22.88 15.16 -13.56
C ARG A 41 22.55 13.93 -12.69
N VAL A 42 22.83 12.73 -13.20
CA VAL A 42 22.56 11.46 -12.50
C VAL A 42 23.33 11.40 -11.18
N ARG A 43 22.61 11.33 -10.06
CA ARG A 43 23.21 11.24 -8.71
C ARG A 43 22.29 10.52 -7.75
N ALA A 44 22.87 9.91 -6.72
CA ALA A 44 22.09 9.36 -5.62
C ALA A 44 21.84 10.41 -4.52
N ARG A 45 20.65 10.37 -3.91
CA ARG A 45 20.20 11.29 -2.84
C ARG A 45 19.66 10.53 -1.64
N ALA A 46 19.66 11.22 -0.49
CA ALA A 46 19.11 10.74 0.78
C ALA A 46 19.69 9.40 1.28
N ILE A 47 20.95 9.11 0.93
CA ILE A 47 21.66 7.90 1.39
C ILE A 47 22.20 8.06 2.83
N TRP A 48 22.29 9.31 3.32
CA TRP A 48 23.04 9.68 4.51
C TRP A 48 22.19 9.90 5.76
N TYR A 49 20.92 10.28 5.58
CA TYR A 49 19.97 10.51 6.67
C TYR A 49 19.43 9.16 7.12
N GLY A 50 19.32 8.91 8.43
CA GLY A 50 19.05 7.59 9.02
C GLY A 50 17.74 6.88 8.60
N ASP A 51 16.99 7.45 7.67
CA ASP A 51 15.84 6.85 6.98
C ASP A 51 16.23 6.43 5.56
N GLN A 52 16.51 5.13 5.41
CA GLN A 52 16.99 4.51 4.18
C GLN A 52 15.88 4.30 3.14
N THR A 53 14.61 4.48 3.52
CA THR A 53 13.46 4.36 2.60
C THR A 53 13.44 5.50 1.58
N ARG A 54 14.07 6.63 1.91
CA ARG A 54 14.16 7.81 1.05
C ARG A 54 15.29 7.76 0.03
N ALA A 55 16.16 6.76 0.12
CA ALA A 55 17.30 6.60 -0.78
C ALA A 55 16.83 6.45 -2.23
N ARG A 56 17.33 7.31 -3.12
CA ARG A 56 16.90 7.35 -4.52
C ARG A 56 18.03 7.77 -5.46
N VAL A 57 17.99 7.32 -6.71
CA VAL A 57 18.77 7.93 -7.81
C VAL A 57 17.89 8.96 -8.51
N VAL A 58 18.43 10.13 -8.79
CA VAL A 58 17.73 11.19 -9.52
C VAL A 58 18.52 11.60 -10.74
N TRP A 59 17.82 11.94 -11.82
CA TRP A 59 18.40 12.51 -13.04
C TRP A 59 17.38 13.41 -13.74
N ALA A 60 17.83 14.19 -14.71
CA ALA A 60 16.97 14.92 -15.63
C ALA A 60 17.09 14.30 -17.03
N ASP A 61 16.01 14.21 -17.79
CA ASP A 61 16.06 13.77 -19.19
C ASP A 61 16.22 14.95 -20.17
N GLY A 62 16.23 14.65 -21.47
CA GLY A 62 16.40 15.64 -22.53
C GLY A 62 15.26 16.68 -22.64
N SER A 63 14.09 16.42 -22.05
CA SER A 63 12.98 17.39 -21.96
C SER A 63 13.06 18.27 -20.71
N GLY A 64 13.99 18.00 -19.79
CA GLY A 64 14.12 18.70 -18.52
C GLY A 64 13.27 18.09 -17.39
N ARG A 65 12.49 17.03 -17.66
CA ARG A 65 11.76 16.28 -16.63
C ARG A 65 12.72 15.64 -15.65
N THR A 66 12.43 15.76 -14.36
CA THR A 66 13.22 15.14 -13.29
C THR A 66 12.66 13.77 -12.93
N TRP A 67 13.52 12.76 -13.00
CA TRP A 67 13.22 11.40 -12.62
C TRP A 67 13.74 11.08 -11.23
N GLN A 68 13.02 10.22 -10.51
CA GLN A 68 13.40 9.73 -9.19
C GLN A 68 13.19 8.21 -9.11
N TRP A 69 14.26 7.47 -8.84
CA TRP A 69 14.25 6.02 -8.70
C TRP A 69 14.49 5.63 -7.24
N PRO A 70 13.44 5.22 -6.49
CA PRO A 70 13.59 4.70 -5.14
C PRO A 70 14.42 3.41 -5.12
N LEU A 71 15.40 3.33 -4.21
CA LEU A 71 16.34 2.20 -4.17
C LEU A 71 16.04 1.17 -3.09
N TYR A 72 15.16 1.49 -2.14
CA TYR A 72 15.00 0.68 -0.92
C TYR A 72 14.64 -0.78 -1.22
N LEU A 73 13.63 -1.01 -2.06
CA LEU A 73 13.16 -2.36 -2.40
C LEU A 73 14.19 -3.13 -3.24
N ALA A 74 14.77 -2.47 -4.25
CA ALA A 74 15.81 -3.07 -5.08
C ALA A 74 17.05 -3.44 -4.23
N PHE A 75 17.42 -2.60 -3.27
CA PHE A 75 18.51 -2.88 -2.34
C PHE A 75 18.18 -4.05 -1.40
N HIS A 76 16.96 -4.10 -0.88
CA HIS A 76 16.52 -5.18 0.00
C HIS A 76 16.49 -6.53 -0.73
N ALA A 77 16.02 -6.57 -1.99
CA ALA A 77 16.10 -7.75 -2.84
C ALA A 77 17.55 -8.16 -3.10
N TYR A 78 18.41 -7.19 -3.43
CA TYR A 78 19.85 -7.43 -3.60
C TYR A 78 20.51 -8.03 -2.35
N ARG A 79 20.11 -7.62 -1.16
CA ARG A 79 20.65 -8.19 0.09
C ARG A 79 20.29 -9.67 0.30
N LYS A 80 19.13 -10.11 -0.21
CA LYS A 80 18.70 -11.52 -0.14
C LYS A 80 19.37 -12.39 -1.20
N ALA A 81 19.62 -11.81 -2.38
CA ALA A 81 20.20 -12.49 -3.53
C ALA A 81 21.27 -11.61 -4.22
N PRO A 82 22.47 -11.43 -3.62
CA PRO A 82 23.50 -10.55 -4.16
C PRO A 82 23.98 -10.92 -5.56
N GLU A 83 23.92 -12.21 -5.90
CA GLU A 83 24.24 -12.76 -7.22
C GLU A 83 23.28 -12.28 -8.33
N GLN A 84 22.05 -11.89 -7.97
CA GLN A 84 21.04 -11.38 -8.92
C GLN A 84 21.07 -9.85 -9.07
N ARG A 85 22.08 -9.16 -8.55
CA ARG A 85 22.18 -7.69 -8.51
C ARG A 85 21.79 -7.03 -9.83
N GLU A 86 22.34 -7.49 -10.95
CA GLU A 86 22.13 -6.87 -12.27
C GLU A 86 20.70 -7.04 -12.76
N ALA A 87 20.12 -8.24 -12.60
CA ALA A 87 18.73 -8.50 -12.94
C ALA A 87 17.75 -7.67 -12.08
N ILE A 88 18.05 -7.51 -10.79
CA ILE A 88 17.24 -6.69 -9.87
C ILE A 88 17.27 -5.21 -10.27
N ILE A 89 18.46 -4.68 -10.55
CA ILE A 89 18.67 -3.30 -11.01
C ILE A 89 17.95 -3.07 -12.35
N ALA A 90 18.16 -3.96 -13.33
CA ALA A 90 17.55 -3.84 -14.66
C ALA A 90 16.02 -3.88 -14.60
N ARG A 91 15.45 -4.86 -13.88
CA ARG A 91 13.99 -4.99 -13.72
C ARG A 91 13.38 -3.77 -13.03
N SER A 92 14.01 -3.30 -11.94
CA SER A 92 13.50 -2.15 -11.20
C SER A 92 13.61 -0.85 -12.00
N LEU A 93 14.70 -0.64 -12.76
CA LEU A 93 14.84 0.52 -13.64
C LEU A 93 13.86 0.47 -14.81
N HIS A 94 13.67 -0.70 -15.42
CA HIS A 94 12.71 -0.88 -16.50
C HIS A 94 11.27 -0.56 -16.07
N ALA A 95 10.86 -1.05 -14.90
CA ALA A 95 9.53 -0.77 -14.35
C ALA A 95 9.32 0.73 -14.09
N LEU A 96 10.38 1.45 -13.71
CA LEU A 96 10.31 2.89 -13.53
C LEU A 96 10.21 3.64 -14.85
N LEU A 97 10.99 3.25 -15.86
CA LEU A 97 11.04 3.94 -17.16
C LEU A 97 9.80 3.67 -18.03
N ASN A 98 9.19 2.51 -17.84
CA ASN A 98 7.98 2.10 -18.52
C ASN A 98 6.89 1.87 -17.47
N PRO A 99 6.42 2.94 -16.79
CA PRO A 99 5.25 2.80 -15.95
C PRO A 99 4.08 2.36 -16.84
N PRO A 100 3.16 1.50 -16.35
CA PRO A 100 1.92 1.23 -17.07
C PRO A 100 1.22 2.56 -17.38
N ASP A 101 0.65 2.68 -18.59
CA ASP A 101 0.08 3.93 -19.14
C ASP A 101 -0.74 4.70 -18.09
N ASP A 102 -0.27 5.90 -17.77
CA ASP A 102 -0.93 6.87 -16.90
C ASP A 102 -1.09 8.17 -17.70
N THR A 103 -2.32 8.45 -18.11
CA THR A 103 -2.73 9.71 -18.74
C THR A 103 -3.45 10.56 -17.70
N GLY A 104 -2.88 11.72 -17.34
CA GLY A 104 -3.58 12.72 -16.55
C GLY A 104 -2.71 13.91 -16.16
N ASP A 105 -3.13 15.10 -16.58
CA ASP A 105 -2.40 16.36 -16.64
C ASP A 105 -2.11 17.05 -15.29
N GLU A 106 -1.20 18.05 -15.35
CA GLU A 106 -0.75 18.90 -14.24
C GLU A 106 -1.80 19.97 -13.85
N ASP A 107 -1.76 20.33 -12.56
CA ASP A 107 -2.42 21.44 -11.83
C ASP A 107 -3.84 21.23 -11.26
N ASP A 108 -3.91 20.56 -10.12
CA ASP A 108 -4.63 21.00 -8.89
C ASP A 108 -3.99 20.24 -7.72
N GLU A 109 -3.64 20.92 -6.61
CA GLU A 109 -2.92 20.39 -5.41
C GLU A 109 -2.72 18.85 -5.39
N GLN A 110 -1.63 18.40 -6.04
CA GLN A 110 -1.49 17.05 -6.63
C GLN A 110 -1.78 15.90 -5.66
N ARG A 111 -3.01 15.38 -5.70
CA ARG A 111 -3.31 14.05 -5.18
C ARG A 111 -2.63 13.04 -6.09
N VAL A 112 -1.76 12.21 -5.52
CA VAL A 112 -1.06 11.17 -6.27
C VAL A 112 -1.80 9.84 -6.03
N PRO A 113 -2.44 9.26 -7.05
CA PRO A 113 -3.10 7.97 -6.94
C PRO A 113 -2.12 6.87 -6.50
N ARG A 114 -2.65 5.87 -5.79
CA ARG A 114 -1.87 4.74 -5.28
C ARG A 114 -1.58 3.75 -6.40
N THR A 115 -0.34 3.29 -6.45
CA THR A 115 0.08 2.30 -7.46
C THR A 115 -0.53 0.92 -7.17
N ALA A 116 -0.56 0.04 -8.17
CA ALA A 116 -1.03 -1.34 -8.02
C ALA A 116 -0.32 -2.09 -6.88
N GLU A 117 0.98 -1.87 -6.75
CA GLU A 117 1.79 -2.41 -5.66
C GLU A 117 1.26 -1.93 -4.30
N GLN A 118 1.03 -0.62 -4.14
CA GLN A 118 0.54 -0.05 -2.88
C GLN A 118 -0.85 -0.58 -2.53
N VAL A 119 -1.75 -0.70 -3.51
CA VAL A 119 -3.11 -1.25 -3.30
C VAL A 119 -3.04 -2.73 -2.90
N ALA A 120 -2.20 -3.54 -3.54
CA ALA A 120 -2.03 -4.95 -3.19
C ALA A 120 -1.44 -5.13 -1.78
N GLN A 121 -0.44 -4.32 -1.42
CA GLN A 121 0.14 -4.28 -0.07
C GLN A 121 -0.91 -3.92 0.98
N ARG A 122 -1.71 -2.89 0.69
CA ARG A 122 -2.79 -2.43 1.56
C ARG A 122 -3.87 -3.48 1.77
N LEU A 123 -4.28 -4.16 0.69
CA LEU A 123 -5.25 -5.25 0.75
C LEU A 123 -4.76 -6.39 1.66
N LEU A 124 -3.51 -6.83 1.53
CA LEU A 124 -2.93 -7.88 2.37
C LEU A 124 -2.83 -7.45 3.85
N ALA A 125 -2.57 -6.18 4.09
CA ALA A 125 -2.53 -5.64 5.44
C ALA A 125 -3.95 -5.55 6.06
N LEU A 126 -4.97 -5.22 5.27
CA LEU A 126 -6.37 -5.33 5.71
C LEU A 126 -6.78 -6.78 5.97
N VAL A 127 -6.29 -7.77 5.20
CA VAL A 127 -6.50 -9.19 5.52
C VAL A 127 -6.00 -9.50 6.93
N ALA A 128 -4.78 -9.07 7.28
CA ALA A 128 -4.23 -9.29 8.62
C ALA A 128 -5.09 -8.63 9.72
N VAL A 129 -5.57 -7.41 9.48
CA VAL A 129 -6.42 -6.65 10.41
C VAL A 129 -7.77 -7.35 10.63
N VAL A 130 -8.47 -7.71 9.56
CA VAL A 130 -9.78 -8.37 9.64
C VAL A 130 -9.64 -9.77 10.27
N TRP A 131 -8.55 -10.48 9.96
CA TRP A 131 -8.27 -11.78 10.57
C TRP A 131 -8.00 -11.63 12.08
N ARG A 132 -7.25 -10.61 12.49
CA ARG A 132 -7.03 -10.28 13.90
C ARG A 132 -8.32 -9.86 14.61
N ALA A 133 -9.26 -9.23 13.90
CA ALA A 133 -10.58 -8.87 14.43
C ALA A 133 -11.54 -10.07 14.61
N ASN A 134 -11.06 -11.31 14.46
CA ASN A 134 -11.86 -12.49 14.76
C ASN A 134 -12.09 -12.64 16.28
N THR A 135 -13.32 -12.99 16.67
CA THR A 135 -13.69 -13.19 18.09
C THR A 135 -13.01 -14.41 18.71
N ARG A 136 -12.57 -15.36 17.90
CA ARG A 136 -11.82 -16.56 18.31
C ARG A 136 -10.33 -16.25 18.33
N GLU A 137 -9.71 -16.33 19.51
CA GLU A 137 -8.31 -15.94 19.71
C GLU A 137 -7.36 -16.81 18.89
N GLU A 138 -7.64 -18.10 18.75
CA GLU A 138 -6.82 -19.02 17.96
C GLU A 138 -6.75 -18.59 16.49
N ILE A 139 -7.88 -18.16 15.91
CA ILE A 139 -7.95 -17.66 14.54
C ILE A 139 -7.23 -16.31 14.44
N ALA A 140 -7.40 -15.45 15.43
CA ALA A 140 -6.71 -14.15 15.48
C ALA A 140 -5.18 -14.30 15.54
N GLN A 141 -4.67 -15.29 16.27
CA GLN A 141 -3.23 -15.59 16.34
C GLN A 141 -2.69 -16.17 15.04
N GLU A 142 -3.47 -16.97 14.31
CA GLU A 142 -3.09 -17.45 12.97
C GLU A 142 -2.88 -16.28 12.00
N GLY A 143 -3.76 -15.28 12.01
CA GLY A 143 -3.61 -14.08 11.18
C GLY A 143 -2.34 -13.28 11.51
N ILE A 144 -2.01 -13.14 12.81
CA ILE A 144 -0.76 -12.51 13.24
C ILE A 144 0.45 -13.31 12.74
N ALA A 145 0.43 -14.63 12.91
CA ALA A 145 1.53 -15.50 12.50
C ALA A 145 1.74 -15.44 10.98
N TRP A 146 0.65 -15.49 10.20
CA TRP A 146 0.67 -15.31 8.76
C TRP A 146 1.27 -13.96 8.36
N ALA A 147 0.82 -12.87 8.98
CA ALA A 147 1.31 -11.53 8.66
C ALA A 147 2.82 -11.39 8.91
N LYS A 148 3.33 -11.97 10.01
CA LYS A 148 4.77 -12.00 10.30
C LYS A 148 5.54 -12.86 9.32
N ALA A 149 5.07 -14.07 9.03
CA ALA A 149 5.74 -15.02 8.15
C ALA A 149 5.93 -14.48 6.72
N HIS A 150 4.96 -13.71 6.24
CA HIS A 150 4.97 -13.14 4.89
C HIS A 150 5.43 -11.67 4.82
N GLY A 151 5.85 -11.07 5.94
CA GLY A 151 6.34 -9.68 5.97
C GLY A 151 5.27 -8.60 5.78
N ILE A 152 3.99 -8.96 5.94
CA ILE A 152 2.84 -8.06 5.76
C ILE A 152 2.80 -6.96 6.81
N THR A 153 3.45 -7.18 7.97
CA THR A 153 3.51 -6.20 9.06
C THR A 153 4.14 -4.87 8.64
N ALA A 154 4.94 -4.85 7.58
CA ALA A 154 5.55 -3.65 7.01
C ALA A 154 4.55 -2.71 6.32
N PHE A 155 3.36 -3.20 6.01
CA PHE A 155 2.32 -2.47 5.27
C PHE A 155 1.20 -1.97 6.20
N LEU A 156 1.23 -2.32 7.48
CA LEU A 156 0.24 -1.85 8.45
C LEU A 156 0.38 -0.35 8.67
N SER A 157 -0.74 0.33 8.85
CA SER A 157 -0.74 1.71 9.36
C SER A 157 -0.30 1.73 10.83
N PRO A 158 0.12 2.89 11.36
CA PRO A 158 0.42 3.03 12.79
C PRO A 158 -0.69 2.50 13.71
N LYS A 159 -1.96 2.87 13.46
CA LYS A 159 -3.09 2.42 14.28
C LYS A 159 -3.30 0.90 14.17
N GLU A 160 -3.14 0.34 12.98
CA GLU A 160 -3.29 -1.11 12.77
C GLU A 160 -2.15 -1.90 13.40
N HIS A 161 -0.91 -1.38 13.37
CA HIS A 161 0.22 -2.00 14.03
C HIS A 161 -0.01 -2.08 15.54
N ASP A 162 -0.46 -0.99 16.15
CA ASP A 162 -0.81 -0.96 17.58
C ASP A 162 -1.94 -1.93 17.91
N PHE A 163 -2.98 -1.99 17.07
CA PHE A 163 -4.07 -2.95 17.22
C PHE A 163 -3.60 -4.41 17.16
N ILE A 164 -2.73 -4.75 16.21
CA ILE A 164 -2.28 -6.13 15.99
C ILE A 164 -1.34 -6.61 17.11
N PHE A 165 -0.42 -5.75 17.59
CA PHE A 165 0.67 -6.19 18.47
C PHE A 165 0.58 -5.72 19.92
N HIS A 166 -0.16 -4.64 20.20
CA HIS A 166 -0.08 -3.95 21.48
C HIS A 166 -1.42 -3.81 22.19
N ALA A 167 -2.54 -3.96 21.47
CA ALA A 167 -3.85 -3.97 22.10
C ALA A 167 -4.01 -5.20 23.02
N GLN A 168 -4.20 -4.95 24.32
CA GLN A 168 -4.97 -5.90 25.15
C GLN A 168 -6.34 -6.07 24.50
N ARG A 169 -6.88 -7.29 24.56
CA ARG A 169 -8.07 -7.71 23.79
C ARG A 169 -9.09 -6.55 23.71
N PRO A 170 -9.32 -5.99 22.51
CA PRO A 170 -10.02 -4.72 22.37
C PRO A 170 -11.43 -4.77 22.97
N PRO A 171 -12.01 -3.64 23.40
CA PRO A 171 -13.43 -3.56 23.67
C PRO A 171 -14.25 -3.98 22.43
N GLN A 172 -15.44 -4.54 22.64
CA GLN A 172 -16.25 -5.17 21.59
C GLN A 172 -16.57 -4.25 20.38
N GLN A 173 -16.57 -2.93 20.60
CA GLN A 173 -16.75 -1.94 19.54
C GLN A 173 -15.60 -1.92 18.53
N ASP A 174 -14.36 -2.15 18.97
CA ASP A 174 -13.19 -2.15 18.08
C ASP A 174 -13.18 -3.38 17.18
N PHE A 175 -13.64 -4.53 17.69
CA PHE A 175 -13.86 -5.72 16.87
C PHE A 175 -14.91 -5.47 15.77
N THR A 176 -15.96 -4.72 16.10
CA THR A 176 -16.99 -4.35 15.12
C THR A 176 -16.39 -3.42 14.07
N ASN A 177 -15.77 -2.31 14.49
CA ASN A 177 -15.16 -1.33 13.59
C ASN A 177 -14.08 -1.95 12.67
N LEU A 178 -13.29 -2.89 13.18
CA LEU A 178 -12.24 -3.53 12.39
C LEU A 178 -12.77 -4.71 11.56
N GLY A 179 -13.87 -5.35 11.99
CA GLY A 179 -14.64 -6.26 11.15
C GLY A 179 -15.21 -5.56 9.91
N TRP A 180 -15.61 -4.29 10.05
CA TRP A 180 -16.06 -3.46 8.93
C TRP A 180 -14.96 -3.17 7.89
N ARG A 181 -13.67 -3.29 8.24
CA ARG A 181 -12.58 -3.23 7.24
C ARG A 181 -12.67 -4.33 6.18
N ALA A 182 -13.46 -5.38 6.40
CA ALA A 182 -13.80 -6.34 5.36
C ALA A 182 -14.54 -5.70 4.17
N GLU A 183 -15.29 -4.61 4.39
CA GLU A 183 -15.92 -3.83 3.33
C GLU A 183 -14.89 -2.98 2.57
N ALA A 184 -13.92 -2.40 3.27
CA ALA A 184 -12.81 -1.65 2.66
C ALA A 184 -11.92 -2.51 1.73
N MET A 185 -11.94 -3.84 1.89
CA MET A 185 -11.26 -4.77 0.97
C MET A 185 -11.99 -4.89 -0.39
N VAL A 186 -13.31 -4.69 -0.44
CA VAL A 186 -14.12 -4.93 -1.65
C VAL A 186 -13.65 -4.04 -2.82
N PRO A 187 -13.48 -2.72 -2.67
CA PRO A 187 -12.99 -1.87 -3.76
C PRO A 187 -11.57 -2.21 -4.18
N MET A 188 -10.69 -2.59 -3.25
CA MET A 188 -9.33 -3.00 -3.59
C MET A 188 -9.31 -4.30 -4.41
N ILE A 189 -10.16 -5.27 -4.03
CA ILE A 189 -10.30 -6.52 -4.79
C ILE A 189 -10.85 -6.22 -6.19
N TRP A 190 -11.86 -5.36 -6.30
CA TRP A 190 -12.40 -4.95 -7.59
C TRP A 190 -11.35 -4.22 -8.45
N ALA A 191 -10.63 -3.25 -7.88
CA ALA A 191 -9.62 -2.45 -8.56
C ALA A 191 -8.45 -3.32 -9.07
N LEU A 192 -8.09 -4.37 -8.33
CA LEU A 192 -7.07 -5.36 -8.71
C LEU A 192 -7.60 -6.46 -9.66
N GLY A 193 -8.84 -6.34 -10.16
CA GLY A 193 -9.42 -7.28 -11.13
C GLY A 193 -10.03 -8.55 -10.53
N GLY A 194 -10.15 -8.64 -9.22
CA GLY A 194 -10.74 -9.78 -8.51
C GLY A 194 -12.27 -9.82 -8.54
N LEU A 195 -12.93 -8.74 -8.95
CA LEU A 195 -14.38 -8.67 -9.16
C LEU A 195 -14.67 -8.02 -10.52
N PRO A 196 -15.68 -8.49 -11.27
CA PRO A 196 -16.04 -7.92 -12.57
C PRO A 196 -16.63 -6.51 -12.44
N ALA A 197 -17.40 -6.25 -11.38
CA ALA A 197 -18.02 -4.97 -11.05
C ALA A 197 -18.08 -4.79 -9.53
N MET A 198 -18.27 -3.55 -9.07
CA MET A 198 -18.50 -3.25 -7.67
C MET A 198 -19.88 -3.76 -7.22
N PRO A 199 -19.98 -4.51 -6.11
CA PRO A 199 -21.27 -4.91 -5.56
C PRO A 199 -22.07 -3.70 -5.05
N PRO A 200 -23.42 -3.80 -5.02
CA PRO A 200 -24.27 -2.80 -4.40
C PRO A 200 -23.88 -2.47 -2.95
N SER A 201 -24.10 -1.22 -2.53
CA SER A 201 -23.72 -0.70 -1.21
C SER A 201 -24.66 -1.11 -0.07
N ASN A 202 -25.52 -2.11 -0.30
CA ASN A 202 -26.30 -2.82 0.71
C ASN A 202 -25.96 -4.32 0.79
N GLU A 203 -25.02 -4.81 -0.01
CA GLU A 203 -24.57 -6.20 0.01
C GLU A 203 -23.27 -6.34 0.81
N ARG A 204 -23.27 -7.21 1.82
CA ARG A 204 -22.09 -7.45 2.68
C ARG A 204 -20.94 -8.10 1.92
N SER A 205 -19.73 -7.76 2.34
CA SER A 205 -18.48 -8.30 1.80
C SER A 205 -18.45 -9.83 1.86
N THR A 206 -18.20 -10.44 0.70
CA THR A 206 -17.90 -11.86 0.55
C THR A 206 -16.42 -12.09 0.22
N SER A 207 -15.55 -11.13 0.57
CA SER A 207 -14.14 -11.09 0.17
C SER A 207 -13.36 -12.38 0.46
N TRP A 208 -13.61 -13.04 1.59
CA TRP A 208 -12.97 -14.31 1.96
C TRP A 208 -13.27 -15.47 0.97
N SER A 209 -14.37 -15.38 0.24
CA SER A 209 -14.74 -16.35 -0.79
C SER A 209 -14.07 -16.07 -2.15
N ASN A 210 -13.42 -14.91 -2.31
CA ASN A 210 -12.85 -14.46 -3.56
C ASN A 210 -11.59 -15.29 -3.93
N PRO A 211 -11.53 -15.91 -5.13
CA PRO A 211 -10.39 -16.72 -5.55
C PRO A 211 -9.07 -15.94 -5.64
N MET A 212 -9.10 -14.67 -6.05
CA MET A 212 -7.90 -13.83 -6.12
C MET A 212 -7.35 -13.57 -4.72
N LEU A 213 -8.21 -13.24 -3.76
CA LEU A 213 -7.79 -13.03 -2.37
C LEU A 213 -7.17 -14.30 -1.76
N ARG A 214 -7.76 -15.48 -2.02
CA ARG A 214 -7.18 -16.76 -1.56
C ARG A 214 -5.77 -17.00 -2.14
N ARG A 215 -5.57 -16.72 -3.44
CA ARG A 215 -4.23 -16.81 -4.07
C ARG A 215 -3.27 -15.78 -3.48
N ALA A 216 -3.74 -14.56 -3.24
CA ALA A 216 -2.96 -13.50 -2.61
C ALA A 216 -2.46 -13.90 -1.22
N MET A 217 -3.29 -14.58 -0.42
CA MET A 217 -2.90 -15.07 0.91
C MET A 217 -1.88 -16.22 0.86
N GLN A 218 -1.94 -17.06 -0.17
CA GLN A 218 -1.01 -18.19 -0.36
C GLN A 218 0.39 -17.72 -0.79
N SER A 219 0.45 -16.74 -1.70
CA SER A 219 1.71 -16.19 -2.21
C SER A 219 1.69 -14.65 -2.22
N PRO A 220 1.83 -13.98 -1.05
CA PRO A 220 1.69 -12.52 -0.98
C PRO A 220 2.72 -11.74 -1.80
N ALA A 221 3.97 -12.21 -1.83
CA ALA A 221 5.04 -11.55 -2.58
C ALA A 221 4.79 -11.60 -4.10
N ASP A 222 4.36 -12.76 -4.61
CA ASP A 222 4.05 -12.93 -6.03
C ASP A 222 2.81 -12.10 -6.40
N PHE A 223 1.79 -12.10 -5.54
CA PHE A 223 0.59 -11.30 -5.74
C PHE A 223 0.88 -9.80 -5.87
N ILE A 224 1.70 -9.25 -4.98
CA ILE A 224 2.14 -7.85 -5.06
C ILE A 224 2.93 -7.60 -6.36
N ALA A 225 3.85 -8.49 -6.70
CA ALA A 225 4.70 -8.34 -7.88
C ALA A 225 3.93 -8.41 -9.21
N SER A 226 2.82 -9.17 -9.24
CA SER A 226 1.95 -9.31 -10.41
C SER A 226 0.73 -8.38 -10.38
N ALA A 227 0.62 -7.51 -9.38
CA ALA A 227 -0.56 -6.65 -9.21
C ALA A 227 -0.71 -5.70 -10.40
N ALA A 228 -1.93 -5.60 -10.91
CA ALA A 228 -2.33 -4.64 -11.93
C ALA A 228 -3.65 -4.00 -11.50
N LEU A 229 -3.77 -2.69 -11.71
CA LEU A 229 -5.02 -1.97 -11.45
C LEU A 229 -5.84 -1.84 -12.73
N ARG A 230 -7.14 -1.68 -12.54
CA ARG A 230 -8.02 -1.05 -13.51
C ARG A 230 -7.52 0.36 -13.86
N PRO A 231 -7.91 0.92 -15.02
CA PRO A 231 -7.56 2.29 -15.38
C PRO A 231 -7.94 3.29 -14.28
N ALA A 232 -7.12 4.32 -14.06
CA ALA A 232 -7.31 5.31 -13.00
C ALA A 232 -8.70 5.94 -13.04
N VAL A 233 -9.15 6.36 -14.23
CA VAL A 233 -10.49 6.93 -14.46
C VAL A 233 -11.61 6.03 -13.93
N ALA A 234 -11.50 4.70 -14.09
CA ALA A 234 -12.52 3.80 -13.57
C ALA A 234 -12.57 3.81 -12.04
N VAL A 235 -11.40 3.89 -11.38
CA VAL A 235 -11.30 3.95 -9.92
C VAL A 235 -11.82 5.29 -9.39
N GLU A 236 -11.54 6.39 -10.10
CA GLU A 236 -12.03 7.73 -9.79
C GLU A 236 -13.54 7.86 -9.96
N ASP A 237 -14.10 7.34 -11.06
CA ASP A 237 -15.54 7.32 -11.29
C ASP A 237 -16.28 6.57 -10.17
N GLU A 238 -15.72 5.44 -9.73
CA GLU A 238 -16.29 4.65 -8.65
C GLU A 238 -16.17 5.34 -7.28
N GLU A 239 -15.08 6.10 -7.05
CA GLU A 239 -14.93 6.95 -5.87
C GLU A 239 -16.00 8.04 -5.84
N GLY A 240 -16.21 8.72 -6.97
CA GLY A 240 -17.25 9.74 -7.12
C GLY A 240 -18.66 9.17 -6.91
N ARG A 241 -18.93 7.97 -7.40
CA ARG A 241 -20.19 7.25 -7.16
C ARG A 241 -20.42 6.98 -5.67
N LEU A 242 -19.40 6.51 -4.95
CA LEU A 242 -19.52 6.28 -3.49
C LEU A 242 -19.52 7.56 -2.67
N LEU A 243 -18.91 8.64 -3.16
CA LEU A 243 -19.03 9.98 -2.59
C LEU A 243 -20.49 10.46 -2.64
N ASP A 244 -21.16 10.31 -3.77
CA ASP A 244 -22.58 10.64 -3.93
C ASP A 244 -23.49 9.82 -3.01
N GLU A 245 -23.27 8.49 -2.94
CA GLU A 245 -23.97 7.64 -1.98
C GLU A 245 -23.72 8.05 -0.53
N HIS A 246 -22.47 8.41 -0.19
CA HIS A 246 -22.12 8.85 1.15
C HIS A 246 -22.81 10.18 1.50
N TRP A 247 -22.87 11.12 0.55
CA TRP A 247 -23.62 12.35 0.71
C TRP A 247 -25.10 12.09 1.01
N HIS A 248 -25.74 11.17 0.27
CA HIS A 248 -27.13 10.78 0.51
C HIS A 248 -27.35 10.14 1.88
N VAL A 249 -26.43 9.26 2.32
CA VAL A 249 -26.45 8.69 3.68
C VAL A 249 -26.35 9.81 4.73
N ARG A 250 -25.46 10.77 4.52
CA ARG A 250 -25.20 11.87 5.46
C ARG A 250 -26.35 12.87 5.53
N ASP A 251 -26.96 13.24 4.40
CA ASP A 251 -28.14 14.10 4.37
C ASP A 251 -29.31 13.46 5.13
N ALA A 252 -29.58 12.17 4.91
CA ALA A 252 -30.60 11.43 5.65
C ALA A 252 -30.32 11.42 7.17
N GLN A 253 -29.07 11.16 7.58
CA GLN A 253 -28.68 11.18 9.00
C GLN A 253 -28.85 12.58 9.63
N LEU A 254 -28.42 13.64 8.95
CA LEU A 254 -28.55 15.03 9.41
C LEU A 254 -30.03 15.43 9.57
N ARG A 255 -30.89 14.99 8.66
CA ARG A 255 -32.34 15.22 8.69
C ARG A 255 -33.11 14.24 9.57
N ARG A 256 -32.41 13.30 10.24
CA ARG A 256 -33.00 12.22 11.05
C ARG A 256 -34.02 11.38 10.27
N GLN A 257 -33.76 11.15 9.00
CA GLN A 257 -34.53 10.30 8.10
C GLN A 257 -33.89 8.91 7.98
N PRO A 258 -34.66 7.89 7.54
CA PRO A 258 -34.10 6.58 7.22
C PRO A 258 -33.01 6.71 6.14
N VAL A 259 -31.98 5.87 6.24
CA VAL A 259 -30.98 5.71 5.16
C VAL A 259 -31.72 5.33 3.87
N PRO A 260 -31.37 5.92 2.70
CA PRO A 260 -32.05 5.63 1.45
C PRO A 260 -32.11 4.12 1.15
N PRO A 261 -33.24 3.62 0.60
CA PRO A 261 -33.35 2.23 0.20
C PRO A 261 -32.21 1.83 -0.74
N GLY A 262 -31.57 0.69 -0.47
CA GLY A 262 -30.45 0.20 -1.28
C GLY A 262 -29.07 0.61 -0.75
N LEU A 263 -28.97 1.38 0.34
CA LEU A 263 -27.70 1.75 0.97
C LEU A 263 -27.60 1.23 2.42
N ASP A 264 -26.41 0.77 2.80
CA ASP A 264 -25.98 0.56 4.19
C ASP A 264 -24.87 1.57 4.51
N ALA A 265 -25.09 2.39 5.54
CA ALA A 265 -24.18 3.48 5.88
C ALA A 265 -22.75 3.00 6.19
N GLY A 266 -22.59 1.84 6.83
CA GLY A 266 -21.29 1.27 7.16
C GLY A 266 -20.57 0.71 5.93
N ILE A 267 -21.32 0.14 4.99
CA ILE A 267 -20.76 -0.34 3.72
C ILE A 267 -20.27 0.84 2.87
N VAL A 268 -21.11 1.86 2.70
CA VAL A 268 -20.78 3.05 1.91
C VAL A 268 -19.51 3.71 2.42
N ILE A 269 -19.42 3.98 3.73
CA ILE A 269 -18.28 4.71 4.29
C ILE A 269 -16.96 3.94 4.17
N GLU A 270 -16.95 2.63 4.44
CA GLU A 270 -15.73 1.82 4.38
C GLU A 270 -15.26 1.59 2.94
N ARG A 271 -16.20 1.38 2.00
CA ARG A 271 -15.86 1.24 0.59
C ARG A 271 -15.36 2.56 0.01
N ARG A 272 -16.01 3.68 0.36
CA ARG A 272 -15.53 5.02 -0.02
C ARG A 272 -14.13 5.26 0.53
N TYR A 273 -13.91 4.99 1.82
CA TYR A 273 -12.61 5.17 2.46
C TYR A 273 -11.47 4.52 1.67
N ALA A 274 -11.68 3.29 1.21
CA ALA A 274 -10.71 2.57 0.40
C ALA A 274 -10.48 3.24 -0.97
N LEU A 275 -11.54 3.66 -1.68
CA LEU A 275 -11.41 4.34 -2.97
C LEU A 275 -10.75 5.71 -2.83
N SER A 276 -11.17 6.52 -1.85
CA SER A 276 -10.55 7.82 -1.57
C SER A 276 -9.06 7.66 -1.28
N TRP A 277 -8.67 6.65 -0.49
CA TRP A 277 -7.25 6.33 -0.30
C TRP A 277 -6.53 5.99 -1.60
N MET A 278 -7.17 5.18 -2.48
CA MET A 278 -6.59 4.76 -3.76
C MET A 278 -6.42 5.91 -4.74
N VAL A 279 -7.33 6.89 -4.78
CA VAL A 279 -7.21 8.09 -5.65
C VAL A 279 -6.29 9.16 -5.04
N GLY A 280 -5.69 8.89 -3.88
CA GLY A 280 -4.62 9.72 -3.31
C GLY A 280 -5.04 10.63 -2.16
N TYR A 281 -6.21 10.45 -1.57
CA TYR A 281 -6.58 11.15 -0.34
C TYR A 281 -5.83 10.57 0.88
N GLY A 282 -5.42 11.47 1.78
CA GLY A 282 -4.70 11.15 3.00
C GLY A 282 -3.23 10.78 2.75
N ASP A 283 -2.33 11.26 3.61
CA ASP A 283 -0.91 10.95 3.50
C ASP A 283 -0.65 9.43 3.65
N ASN A 284 -1.36 8.81 4.59
CA ASN A 284 -1.36 7.37 4.81
C ASN A 284 -2.79 6.84 5.04
N TRP A 285 -2.89 5.53 5.28
CA TRP A 285 -4.18 4.86 5.48
C TRP A 285 -4.99 5.40 6.65
N ASP A 286 -4.37 5.87 7.74
CA ASP A 286 -5.07 6.35 8.94
C ASP A 286 -5.61 7.79 8.82
N ASP A 287 -5.22 8.50 7.76
CA ASP A 287 -5.41 9.94 7.55
C ASP A 287 -6.31 10.24 6.35
N VAL A 288 -7.06 9.25 5.87
CA VAL A 288 -8.02 9.44 4.78
C VAL A 288 -9.20 10.27 5.31
N PRO A 289 -9.50 11.44 4.71
CA PRO A 289 -10.64 12.26 5.07
C PRO A 289 -11.96 11.53 4.79
N THR A 290 -12.90 11.62 5.73
CA THR A 290 -14.23 11.00 5.62
C THR A 290 -15.35 12.04 5.61
N ASP A 291 -15.02 13.31 5.45
CA ASP A 291 -15.99 14.39 5.32
C ASP A 291 -16.68 14.37 3.93
N THR A 292 -17.91 14.88 3.96
CA THR A 292 -18.86 15.08 2.84
C THR A 292 -19.78 16.22 3.19
#